data_AF-A0AAQ4E0F1-F1
#
_entry.id   AF-A0AAQ4E0F1-F1
#
_cell.length_a   1.000
_cell.length_b   1.000
_cell.length_c   1.000
_cell.angle_alpha   90.00
_cell.angle_beta   90.00
_cell.angle_gamma   90.00
#
_symmetry.space_group_name_H-M   'P 1'
#
loop_
_entity.id
_entity.type
_entity.pdbx_description
1 polymer ?
#
loop_
_entity_poly.entity_id
_entity_poly.type
_entity_poly.pdbx_seq_one_letter_code
_entity_poly.pdbx_strand_id
1 'polypeptide(L)'
;MVKSEQCRGNGTIAGEFSEKDIARSLLFMISNDIGQIASLYALMHGLDRVYFGGYFLRGHPLSMHTISFAINYWSKGKVRASFLRHEGYLGAIGAFLKGASEYGTENCSWSENYAGSSGLQSPIPAQLSQHNSTMIDQLEMDRFEWQLVYCPLLADPARYLADTVDLTQDAEARRYWLQCFQEAIDKFVEVAVRSQPHKDDAPLRAGQFRNKYLCRLQHLEDHPFAYGSLTVRSLLDMREHCLLEFDFPDPYFQQKRLENEAALRLLPARLSHLDALSWRERQEALVTGLLAGNVFDWGAKEVALLLDGGDFGFSEARDRLQARPWLQDDLDSWIERLEKGPIHRCAAIFVDNSGMDVLLGVLPFARELLGRGTKVLLCANTRPALNDVTHQELQILVQRVASSVCPRLGDALAQGHLQVLDSGQSSPCLDLSRINVEVAQRMRELGTDLVVLEGMGRAVHTNLEAHFCCEAIKAAVIKNHWLAQRLGGAMFSVVFRYEAPESCEESASNTSPGSDTKVPISKSR
;
A
#
# COMPACT_ATOMS: atom_id res chain seq x y z
N MET A 1 33.20 35.90 38.63
CA MET A 1 33.23 36.94 39.69
C MET A 1 31.81 37.49 39.89
N VAL A 2 30.97 36.78 40.64
CA VAL A 2 29.80 37.30 41.39
C VAL A 2 29.64 36.37 42.61
N LYS A 3 29.25 36.98 43.72
CA LYS A 3 29.53 36.64 45.12
C LYS A 3 28.96 35.31 45.62
N SER A 4 29.77 34.69 46.48
CA SER A 4 29.38 33.78 47.54
C SER A 4 28.58 34.51 48.62
N GLU A 5 27.33 34.11 48.85
CA GLU A 5 26.62 34.37 50.09
C GLU A 5 26.36 33.04 50.80
N GLN A 6 26.95 32.93 51.99
CA GLN A 6 26.74 31.85 52.94
C GLN A 6 25.34 31.97 53.56
N CYS A 7 24.44 31.07 53.20
CA CYS A 7 23.30 30.73 54.05
C CYS A 7 23.70 29.57 54.97
N ARG A 8 24.11 29.87 56.20
CA ARG A 8 24.00 28.94 57.33
C ARG A 8 22.57 29.00 57.85
N GLY A 9 21.70 28.19 57.27
CA GLY A 9 20.38 27.84 57.80
C GLY A 9 20.35 26.33 58.08
N ASN A 10 19.79 25.94 59.23
CA ASN A 10 19.74 24.58 59.76
C ASN A 10 19.41 23.52 58.69
N GLY A 11 20.18 22.43 58.73
CA GLY A 11 20.00 21.28 57.85
C GLY A 11 18.64 20.61 58.03
N THR A 12 17.82 20.73 57.00
CA THR A 12 16.91 19.68 56.54
C THR A 12 17.16 19.49 55.05
N ILE A 13 18.29 18.84 54.72
CA ILE A 13 18.54 18.36 53.37
C ILE A 13 17.71 17.08 53.19
N ALA A 14 16.99 17.05 52.06
CA ALA A 14 16.32 15.92 51.45
C ALA A 14 15.13 15.35 52.25
N GLY A 15 13.92 15.68 51.80
CA GLY A 15 12.85 14.68 51.90
C GLY A 15 13.34 13.41 51.19
N GLU A 16 13.21 12.25 51.85
CA GLU A 16 13.57 10.97 51.25
C GLU A 16 12.98 10.87 49.85
N PHE A 17 13.83 10.64 48.84
CA PHE A 17 13.35 10.42 47.48
C PHE A 17 12.39 9.23 47.48
N SER A 18 11.25 9.37 46.81
CA SER A 18 10.34 8.24 46.72
C SER A 18 10.97 7.12 45.91
N GLU A 19 10.60 5.88 46.19
CA GLU A 19 11.03 4.72 45.40
C GLU A 19 10.71 4.90 43.90
N LYS A 20 9.62 5.62 43.58
CA LYS A 20 9.22 5.96 42.21
C LYS A 20 10.23 6.89 41.53
N ASP A 21 10.78 7.86 42.25
CA ASP A 21 11.79 8.79 41.73
C ASP A 21 13.11 8.08 41.46
N ILE A 22 13.49 7.15 42.34
CA ILE A 22 14.68 6.31 42.17
C ILE A 22 14.51 5.40 40.95
N ALA A 23 13.38 4.70 40.84
CA ALA A 23 13.08 3.82 39.70
C ALA A 23 13.08 4.59 38.37
N ARG A 24 12.47 5.78 38.33
CA ARG A 24 12.47 6.65 37.14
C ARG A 24 13.88 7.11 36.76
N SER A 25 14.69 7.48 37.73
CA SER A 25 16.08 7.90 37.50
C SER A 25 16.94 6.77 36.96
N LEU A 26 16.77 5.55 37.50
CA LEU A 26 17.42 4.34 37.00
C LEU A 26 17.00 4.04 35.55
N LEU A 27 15.70 4.14 35.24
CA LEU A 27 15.19 3.94 33.88
C LEU A 27 15.83 4.91 32.89
N PHE A 28 15.94 6.19 33.26
CA PHE A 28 16.59 7.21 32.43
C PHE A 28 18.07 6.93 32.23
N MET A 29 18.79 6.57 33.29
CA MET A 29 20.21 6.25 33.23
C MET A 29 20.47 5.07 32.27
N ILE A 30 19.74 3.96 32.45
CA ILE A 30 19.88 2.77 31.61
C ILE A 30 19.52 3.06 30.15
N SER A 31 18.41 3.76 29.92
CA SER A 31 17.96 4.09 28.56
C SER A 31 18.94 5.03 27.84
N ASN A 32 19.55 5.98 28.56
CA ASN A 32 20.53 6.89 28.00
C ASN A 32 21.85 6.17 27.67
N ASP A 33 22.30 5.26 28.55
CA ASP A 33 23.49 4.43 28.30
C ASP A 33 23.32 3.56 27.05
N ILE A 34 22.16 2.90 26.92
CA ILE A 34 21.79 2.15 25.70
C ILE A 34 21.86 3.05 24.46
N GLY A 35 21.22 4.23 24.52
CA GLY A 35 21.22 5.17 23.40
C GLY A 35 22.62 5.71 23.04
N GLN A 36 23.47 5.95 24.04
CA GLN A 36 24.85 6.39 23.85
C GLN A 36 25.69 5.33 23.14
N ILE A 37 25.67 4.10 23.65
CA ILE A 37 26.42 2.97 23.09
C ILE A 37 25.95 2.72 21.65
N ALA A 38 24.64 2.63 21.43
CA ALA A 38 24.07 2.44 20.11
C ALA A 38 24.48 3.53 19.11
N SER A 39 24.49 4.79 19.55
CA SER A 39 24.93 5.92 18.71
C SER A 39 26.40 5.83 18.34
N LEU A 40 27.26 5.46 19.29
CA LEU A 40 28.68 5.33 19.07
C LEU A 40 28.98 4.26 18.01
N TYR A 41 28.37 3.09 18.13
CA TYR A 41 28.50 2.02 17.13
C TYR A 41 27.94 2.43 15.76
N ALA A 42 26.76 3.05 15.73
CA ALA A 42 26.16 3.50 14.48
C ALA A 42 27.07 4.50 13.74
N LEU A 43 27.58 5.52 14.45
CA LEU A 43 28.51 6.50 13.89
C LEU A 43 29.83 5.87 13.42
N MET A 44 30.39 4.95 14.20
CA MET A 44 31.64 4.26 13.86
C MET A 44 31.53 3.47 12.55
N HIS A 45 30.36 2.89 12.28
CA HIS A 45 30.10 2.09 11.08
C HIS A 45 29.39 2.87 9.97
N GLY A 46 29.19 4.18 10.12
CA GLY A 46 28.51 5.00 9.12
C GLY A 46 27.04 4.65 8.91
N LEU A 47 26.38 4.09 9.93
CA LEU A 47 24.96 3.75 9.90
C LEU A 47 24.12 4.98 10.27
N ASP A 48 23.01 5.18 9.57
CA ASP A 48 22.06 6.28 9.78
C ASP A 48 20.81 5.85 10.58
N ARG A 49 20.67 4.55 10.84
CA ARG A 49 19.51 3.95 11.53
C ARG A 49 19.94 2.87 12.50
N VAL A 50 19.27 2.83 13.65
CA VAL A 50 19.40 1.75 14.65
C VAL A 50 18.01 1.21 14.96
N TYR A 51 17.86 -0.10 14.86
CA TYR A 51 16.63 -0.81 15.20
C TYR A 51 16.77 -1.41 16.59
N PHE A 52 15.85 -1.04 17.47
CA PHE A 52 15.77 -1.52 18.82
C PHE A 52 14.67 -2.57 18.96
N GLY A 53 15.03 -3.64 19.64
CA GLY A 53 14.14 -4.69 20.07
C GLY A 53 14.44 -5.14 21.49
N GLY A 54 13.44 -5.70 22.16
CA GLY A 54 13.51 -6.35 23.45
C GLY A 54 12.28 -6.05 24.29
N TYR A 55 11.95 -6.97 25.20
CA TYR A 55 10.84 -6.83 26.15
C TYR A 55 10.85 -5.49 26.91
N PHE A 56 12.04 -4.96 27.23
CA PHE A 56 12.23 -3.66 27.89
C PHE A 56 11.61 -2.45 27.14
N LEU A 57 11.45 -2.56 25.81
CA LEU A 57 11.01 -1.48 24.94
C LEU A 57 9.58 -1.62 24.45
N ARG A 58 9.03 -2.84 24.54
CA ARG A 58 7.75 -3.24 23.96
C ARG A 58 6.61 -2.36 24.46
N GLY A 59 6.26 -1.33 23.69
CA GLY A 59 5.15 -0.43 23.99
C GLY A 59 5.36 0.47 25.21
N HIS A 60 6.60 0.68 25.67
CA HIS A 60 6.92 1.57 26.79
C HIS A 60 7.40 2.95 26.30
N PRO A 61 6.52 3.98 26.24
CA PRO A 61 6.83 5.24 25.57
C PRO A 61 7.97 6.01 26.24
N LEU A 62 8.10 5.89 27.57
CA LEU A 62 9.17 6.55 28.33
C LEU A 62 10.56 6.02 27.96
N SER A 63 10.71 4.69 27.87
CA SER A 63 11.97 4.05 27.47
C SER A 63 12.31 4.38 26.02
N MET A 64 11.34 4.24 25.11
CA MET A 64 11.51 4.57 23.69
C MET A 64 11.87 6.04 23.48
N HIS A 65 11.19 6.96 24.17
CA HIS A 65 11.47 8.39 24.11
C HIS A 65 12.88 8.70 24.61
N THR A 66 13.29 8.12 25.74
CA THR A 66 14.61 8.38 26.33
C THR A 66 15.73 7.88 25.43
N ILE A 67 15.60 6.67 24.86
CA ILE A 67 16.56 6.13 23.90
C ILE A 67 16.62 6.99 22.64
N SER A 68 15.46 7.40 22.10
CA SER A 68 15.40 8.26 20.92
C SER A 68 16.09 9.60 21.17
N PHE A 69 15.83 10.21 22.33
CA PHE A 69 16.47 11.44 22.76
C PHE A 69 17.99 11.27 22.88
N ALA A 70 18.44 10.21 23.54
CA ALA A 70 19.86 9.90 23.70
C ALA A 70 20.53 9.71 22.33
N ILE A 71 19.92 8.93 21.43
CA ILE A 71 20.43 8.75 20.06
C ILE A 71 20.57 10.07 19.34
N ASN A 72 19.51 10.87 19.34
CA ASN A 72 19.51 12.16 18.65
C ASN A 72 20.58 13.10 19.23
N TYR A 73 20.72 13.13 20.57
CA TYR A 73 21.71 13.95 21.27
C TYR A 73 23.15 13.55 20.91
N TRP A 74 23.50 12.27 21.06
CA TRP A 74 24.87 11.78 20.84
C TRP A 74 25.25 11.74 19.36
N SER A 75 24.29 11.47 18.48
CA SER A 75 24.52 11.49 17.03
C SER A 75 24.43 12.87 16.39
N LYS A 76 23.97 13.89 17.12
CA LYS A 76 23.60 15.21 16.57
C LYS A 76 22.60 15.10 15.42
N GLY A 77 21.61 14.22 15.56
CA GLY A 77 20.57 13.96 14.57
C GLY A 77 21.01 13.17 13.34
N LYS A 78 22.24 12.64 13.30
CA LYS A 78 22.72 11.80 12.19
C LYS A 78 22.15 10.40 12.18
N VAL A 79 21.72 9.90 13.34
CA VAL A 79 21.23 8.53 13.52
C VAL A 79 19.78 8.57 13.98
N ARG A 80 18.94 7.75 13.34
CA ARG A 80 17.54 7.58 13.71
C ARG A 80 17.34 6.30 14.53
N ALA A 81 16.68 6.42 15.67
CA ALA A 81 16.20 5.27 16.43
C ALA A 81 14.85 4.78 15.86
N SER A 82 14.73 3.48 15.66
CA SER A 82 13.52 2.78 15.24
C SER A 82 13.24 1.64 16.21
N PHE A 83 11.98 1.33 16.48
CA PHE A 83 11.58 0.31 17.44
C PHE A 83 10.73 -0.75 16.77
N LEU A 84 11.04 -2.02 17.02
CA LEU A 84 10.28 -3.13 16.46
C LEU A 84 8.96 -3.28 17.23
N ARG A 85 7.84 -3.12 16.52
CA ARG A 85 6.51 -3.25 17.11
C ARG A 85 6.08 -4.70 17.35
N HIS A 86 6.45 -5.61 16.45
CA HIS A 86 5.95 -7.00 16.42
C HIS A 86 6.97 -8.04 16.93
N GLU A 87 8.13 -7.62 17.42
CA GLU A 87 9.26 -8.52 17.71
C GLU A 87 8.94 -9.68 18.67
N GLY A 88 8.18 -9.42 19.74
CA GLY A 88 7.80 -10.47 20.69
C GLY A 88 6.87 -11.51 20.09
N TYR A 89 6.12 -11.12 19.06
CA TYR A 89 5.20 -11.99 18.33
C TYR A 89 5.95 -12.84 17.30
N LEU A 90 6.93 -12.26 16.60
CA LEU A 90 7.76 -13.01 15.64
C LEU A 90 8.53 -14.16 16.33
N GLY A 91 9.03 -13.93 17.54
CA GLY A 91 9.66 -14.98 18.35
C GLY A 91 8.68 -16.09 18.74
N ALA A 92 7.45 -15.74 19.14
CA ALA A 92 6.40 -16.69 19.50
C ALA A 92 5.92 -17.52 18.29
N ILE A 93 5.67 -16.87 17.14
CA ILE A 93 5.37 -17.55 15.88
C ILE A 93 6.50 -18.52 15.54
N GLY A 94 7.75 -18.06 15.56
CA GLY A 94 8.90 -18.92 15.23
C GLY A 94 9.01 -20.15 16.13
N ALA A 95 8.77 -19.99 17.44
CA ALA A 95 8.75 -21.10 18.38
C ALA A 95 7.58 -22.06 18.13
N PHE A 96 6.38 -21.53 17.85
CA PHE A 96 5.19 -22.31 17.51
C PHE A 96 5.41 -23.14 16.25
N LEU A 97 5.84 -22.50 15.15
CA LEU A 97 6.10 -23.15 13.87
C LEU A 97 7.17 -24.24 13.99
N LYS A 98 8.26 -23.96 14.73
CA LYS A 98 9.31 -24.95 15.02
C LYS A 98 8.77 -26.13 15.85
N GLY A 99 7.93 -25.86 16.83
CA GLY A 99 7.32 -26.88 17.69
C GLY A 99 6.29 -27.74 16.95
N ALA A 100 5.53 -27.13 16.04
CA ALA A 100 4.52 -27.80 15.21
C ALA A 100 5.12 -28.68 14.10
N SER A 101 6.44 -28.64 13.88
CA SER A 101 7.12 -29.35 12.79
C SER A 101 6.51 -29.05 11.41
N GLU A 102 5.98 -27.83 11.22
CA GLU A 102 5.46 -27.39 9.93
C GLU A 102 6.62 -27.17 8.96
N TYR A 103 6.70 -27.99 7.91
CA TYR A 103 7.64 -27.80 6.80
C TYR A 103 7.13 -26.68 5.87
N GLY A 104 8.04 -25.88 5.29
CA GLY A 104 7.68 -24.86 4.30
C GLY A 104 7.27 -23.50 4.88
N THR A 105 7.59 -23.22 6.14
CA THR A 105 7.24 -21.96 6.82
C THR A 105 8.03 -20.76 6.28
N GLU A 106 9.18 -21.02 5.67
CA GLU A 106 9.97 -20.07 4.88
C GLU A 106 9.22 -19.55 3.63
N ASN A 107 8.17 -20.25 3.20
CA ASN A 107 7.37 -19.88 2.04
C ASN A 107 6.11 -19.08 2.42
N CYS A 108 5.91 -18.77 3.69
CA CYS A 108 4.76 -17.99 4.17
C CYS A 108 5.16 -16.54 4.48
N SER A 109 4.17 -15.67 4.56
CA SER A 109 4.34 -14.29 5.03
C SER A 109 3.23 -13.91 5.99
N TRP A 110 3.42 -12.85 6.76
CA TRP A 110 2.45 -12.41 7.76
C TRP A 110 2.17 -10.91 7.63
N SER A 111 0.92 -10.48 7.76
CA SER A 111 0.54 -9.06 7.87
C SER A 111 -0.26 -8.81 9.13
N GLU A 112 -0.21 -7.59 9.65
CA GLU A 112 -1.10 -7.19 10.73
C GLU A 112 -2.56 -7.15 10.27
N ASN A 113 -3.45 -7.68 11.12
CA ASN A 113 -4.89 -7.56 10.97
C ASN A 113 -5.37 -6.40 11.87
N TYR A 114 -5.76 -5.29 11.25
CA TYR A 114 -6.18 -4.08 11.95
C TYR A 114 -7.54 -4.20 12.65
N ALA A 115 -8.37 -5.18 12.30
CA ALA A 115 -9.66 -5.37 12.97
C ALA A 115 -9.46 -5.98 14.36
N GLY A 116 -8.67 -7.06 14.42
CA GLY A 116 -8.33 -7.77 15.66
C GLY A 116 -7.29 -7.08 16.55
N SER A 117 -6.41 -6.26 15.97
CA SER A 117 -5.34 -5.60 16.72
C SER A 117 -5.85 -4.50 17.65
N SER A 118 -5.42 -4.52 18.90
CA SER A 118 -5.82 -3.57 19.96
C SER A 118 -5.06 -2.25 19.94
N GLY A 119 -4.01 -2.13 19.12
CA GLY A 119 -3.12 -0.97 19.05
C GLY A 119 -2.09 -0.99 20.18
N LEU A 120 -1.14 -0.05 20.18
CA LEU A 120 -0.30 0.19 21.36
C LEU A 120 -1.17 0.89 22.43
N GLN A 121 -1.95 0.15 23.21
CA GLN A 121 -2.61 0.74 24.37
C GLN A 121 -1.56 1.16 25.41
N SER A 122 -1.73 2.35 25.96
CA SER A 122 -0.88 2.83 27.05
C SER A 122 -1.03 1.89 28.25
N PRO A 123 0.06 1.47 28.92
CA PRO A 123 0.00 0.57 30.09
C PRO A 123 -0.55 1.26 31.36
N ILE A 124 -1.27 2.37 31.23
CA ILE A 124 -2.07 2.88 32.35
C ILE A 124 -3.24 1.91 32.49
N PRO A 125 -3.43 1.26 33.66
CA PRO A 125 -4.54 0.37 33.84
C PRO A 125 -5.83 1.17 33.62
N ALA A 126 -6.54 0.91 32.52
CA ALA A 126 -7.96 1.16 32.49
C ALA A 126 -8.51 0.43 33.72
N GLN A 127 -9.25 1.16 34.57
CA GLN A 127 -9.88 0.59 35.75
C GLN A 127 -10.53 -0.73 35.35
N LEU A 128 -10.10 -1.82 36.01
CA LEU A 128 -10.67 -3.15 35.87
C LEU A 128 -12.19 -3.03 35.94
N SER A 129 -12.86 -3.03 34.79
CA SER A 129 -14.28 -3.30 34.73
C SER A 129 -14.43 -4.72 35.27
N GLN A 130 -15.26 -4.88 36.30
CA GLN A 130 -15.46 -6.13 37.04
C GLN A 130 -16.02 -7.29 36.19
N HIS A 131 -16.13 -7.13 34.86
CA HIS A 131 -16.78 -8.07 33.97
C HIS A 131 -15.94 -8.64 32.83
N ASN A 132 -14.65 -8.31 32.68
CA ASN A 132 -13.79 -9.05 31.74
C ASN A 132 -12.34 -9.18 32.25
N SER A 133 -11.99 -10.41 32.61
CA SER A 133 -10.64 -10.82 32.98
C SER A 133 -9.64 -10.53 31.85
N THR A 134 -8.53 -9.86 32.20
CA THR A 134 -7.30 -9.68 31.39
C THR A 134 -7.51 -9.15 29.96
N MET A 135 -7.53 -7.82 29.79
CA MET A 135 -7.22 -7.24 28.48
C MET A 135 -5.72 -7.36 28.24
N ILE A 136 -5.32 -8.45 27.59
CA ILE A 136 -3.99 -8.61 27.00
C ILE A 136 -3.98 -7.72 25.75
N ASP A 137 -2.93 -6.93 25.54
CA ASP A 137 -2.70 -6.25 24.25
C ASP A 137 -2.75 -7.31 23.13
N GLN A 138 -3.87 -7.38 22.43
CA GLN A 138 -4.10 -8.31 21.35
C GLN A 138 -3.44 -7.73 20.09
N LEU A 139 -2.38 -8.38 19.62
CA LEU A 139 -1.84 -8.20 18.28
C LEU A 139 -2.32 -9.39 17.45
N GLU A 140 -2.90 -9.10 16.29
CA GLU A 140 -3.40 -10.13 15.38
C GLU A 140 -2.67 -10.03 14.04
N MET A 141 -2.23 -11.17 13.52
CA MET A 141 -1.57 -11.25 12.23
C MET A 141 -2.18 -12.34 11.37
N ASP A 142 -2.44 -12.00 10.11
CA ASP A 142 -2.90 -12.93 9.09
C ASP A 142 -1.71 -13.59 8.39
N ARG A 143 -1.80 -14.91 8.16
CA ARG A 143 -0.83 -15.69 7.40
C ARG A 143 -1.21 -15.72 5.92
N PHE A 144 -0.24 -15.45 5.06
CA PHE A 144 -0.28 -15.73 3.62
C PHE A 144 0.41 -17.06 3.34
N GLU A 145 -0.13 -17.84 2.42
CA GLU A 145 0.42 -19.13 2.00
C GLU A 145 1.62 -19.01 1.06
N TRP A 146 1.97 -17.78 0.67
CA TRP A 146 3.11 -17.44 -0.18
C TRP A 146 4.00 -16.40 0.48
N GLN A 147 5.20 -16.29 -0.07
CA GLN A 147 6.15 -15.26 0.30
C GLN A 147 5.77 -13.94 -0.36
N LEU A 148 5.74 -12.88 0.44
CA LEU A 148 5.66 -11.51 -0.04
C LEU A 148 7.08 -10.95 -0.15
N VAL A 149 7.42 -10.40 -1.31
CA VAL A 149 8.74 -9.88 -1.64
C VAL A 149 8.64 -8.49 -2.26
N TYR A 150 9.77 -7.78 -2.29
CA TYR A 150 9.86 -6.53 -3.05
C TYR A 150 9.68 -6.79 -4.54
N CYS A 151 8.97 -5.87 -5.20
CA CYS A 151 8.91 -5.79 -6.64
C CYS A 151 10.34 -5.60 -7.19
N PRO A 152 10.80 -6.49 -8.10
CA PRO A 152 12.18 -6.45 -8.59
C PRO A 152 12.48 -5.24 -9.47
N LEU A 153 11.45 -4.46 -9.83
CA LEU A 153 11.55 -3.31 -10.72
C LEU A 153 11.68 -1.98 -9.95
N LEU A 154 11.58 -1.98 -8.62
CA LEU A 154 11.81 -0.79 -7.80
C LEU A 154 13.29 -0.34 -7.90
N ALA A 155 13.51 0.96 -8.08
CA ALA A 155 14.86 1.54 -8.20
C ALA A 155 15.67 1.43 -6.90
N ASP A 156 15.04 1.74 -5.76
CA ASP A 156 15.63 1.60 -4.43
C ASP A 156 14.61 0.95 -3.47
N PRO A 157 14.59 -0.39 -3.39
CA PRO A 157 13.68 -1.11 -2.50
C PRO A 157 13.83 -0.73 -1.02
N ALA A 158 15.03 -0.28 -0.59
CA ALA A 158 15.29 0.04 0.81
C ALA A 158 14.72 1.41 1.22
N ARG A 159 14.53 2.32 0.25
CA ARG A 159 13.93 3.65 0.46
C ARG A 159 12.50 3.76 -0.05
N TYR A 160 12.00 2.76 -0.75
CA TYR A 160 10.62 2.73 -1.24
C TYR A 160 9.61 2.89 -0.09
N LEU A 161 8.68 3.83 -0.30
CA LEU A 161 7.51 4.05 0.55
C LEU A 161 6.28 3.95 -0.36
N ALA A 162 5.37 3.03 -0.02
CA ALA A 162 4.16 2.84 -0.80
C ALA A 162 3.24 4.07 -0.70
N ASP A 163 2.96 4.54 0.51
CA ASP A 163 1.95 5.55 0.79
C ASP A 163 2.41 6.97 0.44
N THR A 164 1.59 7.70 -0.31
CA THR A 164 1.87 9.09 -0.72
C THR A 164 1.74 10.09 0.42
N VAL A 165 0.87 9.79 1.40
CA VAL A 165 0.59 10.69 2.54
C VAL A 165 0.70 9.93 3.86
N ASP A 166 1.57 10.41 4.74
CA ASP A 166 1.68 9.96 6.13
C ASP A 166 0.73 10.80 7.01
N LEU A 167 -0.42 10.22 7.37
CA LEU A 167 -1.43 10.85 8.22
C LEU A 167 -1.01 10.91 9.68
N THR A 168 0.04 10.21 10.11
CA THR A 168 0.61 10.41 11.46
C THR A 168 1.25 11.80 11.55
N GLN A 169 1.96 12.23 10.50
CA GLN A 169 2.63 13.52 10.46
C GLN A 169 1.71 14.66 10.02
N ASP A 170 0.77 14.38 9.12
CA ASP A 170 -0.13 15.40 8.57
C ASP A 170 -1.48 15.44 9.30
N ALA A 171 -1.60 16.36 10.26
CA ALA A 171 -2.81 16.53 11.05
C ALA A 171 -4.01 17.10 10.26
N GLU A 172 -3.80 17.81 9.17
CA GLU A 172 -4.89 18.31 8.32
C GLU A 172 -5.46 17.17 7.48
N ALA A 173 -4.58 16.45 6.77
CA ALA A 173 -4.96 15.27 6.01
C ALA A 173 -5.63 14.22 6.90
N ARG A 174 -5.08 13.97 8.10
CA ARG A 174 -5.65 13.01 9.05
C ARG A 174 -7.10 13.32 9.39
N ARG A 175 -7.39 14.56 9.80
CA ARG A 175 -8.76 14.97 10.15
C ARG A 175 -9.70 14.81 8.98
N TYR A 176 -9.28 15.25 7.79
CA TYR A 176 -10.08 15.10 6.57
C TYR A 176 -10.41 13.64 6.26
N TRP A 177 -9.39 12.78 6.22
CA TRP A 177 -9.61 11.38 5.87
C TRP A 177 -10.43 10.64 6.92
N LEU A 178 -10.12 10.78 8.22
CA LEU A 178 -10.91 10.14 9.27
C LEU A 178 -12.39 10.54 9.20
N GLN A 179 -12.68 11.82 8.94
CA GLN A 179 -14.05 12.30 8.72
C GLN A 179 -14.68 11.66 7.47
N CYS A 180 -13.98 11.64 6.33
CA CYS A 180 -14.49 10.99 5.11
C CYS A 180 -14.83 9.51 5.33
N PHE A 181 -13.98 8.75 6.03
CA PHE A 181 -14.24 7.34 6.33
C PHE A 181 -15.41 7.16 7.31
N GLN A 182 -15.54 8.05 8.29
CA GLN A 182 -16.67 8.07 9.22
C GLN A 182 -18.00 8.37 8.52
N GLU A 183 -18.04 9.35 7.62
CA GLU A 183 -19.25 9.73 6.87
C GLU A 183 -19.64 8.67 5.83
N ALA A 184 -18.67 7.96 5.26
CA ALA A 184 -18.92 6.94 4.25
C ALA A 184 -19.40 5.59 4.84
N ILE A 185 -19.29 5.38 6.16
CA ILE A 185 -19.50 4.06 6.79
C ILE A 185 -20.90 3.50 6.52
N ASP A 186 -21.93 4.35 6.56
CA ASP A 186 -23.32 3.92 6.42
C ASP A 186 -23.57 3.33 5.02
N LYS A 187 -22.90 3.85 3.99
CA LYS A 187 -22.95 3.26 2.63
C LYS A 187 -22.36 1.85 2.60
N PHE A 188 -21.25 1.62 3.30
CA PHE A 188 -20.63 0.29 3.38
C PHE A 188 -21.49 -0.70 4.17
N VAL A 189 -22.17 -0.24 5.22
CA VAL A 189 -23.16 -1.04 5.98
C VAL A 189 -24.31 -1.46 5.06
N GLU A 190 -24.87 -0.54 4.28
CA GLU A 190 -25.95 -0.84 3.33
C GLU A 190 -25.50 -1.88 2.28
N VAL A 191 -24.30 -1.72 1.72
CA VAL A 191 -23.74 -2.67 0.75
C VAL A 191 -23.52 -4.04 1.40
N ALA A 192 -23.00 -4.10 2.62
CA ALA A 192 -22.82 -5.35 3.37
C ALA A 192 -24.14 -6.08 3.63
N VAL A 193 -25.19 -5.37 4.08
CA VAL A 193 -26.52 -5.97 4.29
C VAL A 193 -27.09 -6.49 2.96
N ARG A 194 -26.98 -5.70 1.89
CA ARG A 194 -27.51 -6.06 0.57
C ARG A 194 -26.78 -7.26 -0.05
N SER A 195 -25.52 -7.51 0.31
CA SER A 195 -24.75 -8.64 -0.25
C SER A 195 -25.23 -10.01 0.27
N GLN A 196 -25.94 -10.04 1.40
CA GLN A 196 -26.42 -11.27 2.04
C GLN A 196 -27.93 -11.19 2.36
N PRO A 197 -28.81 -11.02 1.36
CA PRO A 197 -30.24 -10.81 1.57
C PRO A 197 -30.96 -12.02 2.17
N HIS A 198 -30.32 -13.19 2.16
CA HIS A 198 -30.86 -14.44 2.68
C HIS A 198 -30.42 -14.75 4.12
N LYS A 199 -29.63 -13.87 4.75
CA LYS A 199 -29.18 -14.03 6.13
C LYS A 199 -29.88 -13.02 7.04
N ASP A 200 -30.76 -13.51 7.91
CA ASP A 200 -31.55 -12.69 8.83
C ASP A 200 -30.67 -11.91 9.83
N ASP A 201 -29.45 -12.38 10.10
CA ASP A 201 -28.50 -11.76 11.01
C ASP A 201 -27.61 -10.69 10.34
N ALA A 202 -27.69 -10.51 9.01
CA ALA A 202 -26.84 -9.57 8.27
C ALA A 202 -26.96 -8.12 8.77
N PRO A 203 -28.16 -7.56 9.04
CA PRO A 203 -28.29 -6.22 9.61
C PRO A 203 -27.61 -6.07 10.99
N LEU A 204 -27.68 -7.12 11.82
CA LEU A 204 -27.03 -7.13 13.14
C LEU A 204 -25.51 -7.10 13.00
N ARG A 205 -24.94 -8.01 12.19
CA ARG A 205 -23.50 -8.07 11.93
C ARG A 205 -22.97 -6.79 11.28
N ALA A 206 -23.72 -6.21 10.34
CA ALA A 206 -23.34 -4.95 9.72
C ALA A 206 -23.34 -3.78 10.72
N GLY A 207 -24.27 -3.76 11.68
CA GLY A 207 -24.25 -2.82 12.80
C GLY A 207 -23.04 -3.01 13.73
N GLN A 208 -22.62 -4.25 13.98
CA GLN A 208 -21.41 -4.55 14.75
C GLN A 208 -20.13 -4.09 14.01
N PHE A 209 -20.04 -4.38 12.71
CA PHE A 209 -19.01 -3.85 11.81
C PHE A 209 -18.90 -2.32 11.93
N ARG A 210 -20.03 -1.62 11.77
CA ARG A 210 -20.10 -0.16 11.88
C ARG A 210 -19.52 0.33 13.20
N ASN A 211 -20.01 -0.21 14.31
CA ASN A 211 -19.61 0.23 15.64
C ASN A 211 -18.12 -0.04 15.89
N LYS A 212 -17.61 -1.20 15.48
CA LYS A 212 -16.19 -1.54 15.62
C LYS A 212 -15.31 -0.61 14.80
N TYR A 213 -15.63 -0.40 13.53
CA TYR A 213 -14.85 0.46 12.65
C TYR A 213 -14.84 1.92 13.13
N LEU A 214 -16.00 2.47 13.54
CA LEU A 214 -16.07 3.82 14.10
C LEU A 214 -15.27 3.99 15.39
N CYS A 215 -15.32 3.01 16.30
CA CYS A 215 -14.52 3.02 17.52
C CYS A 215 -13.01 3.06 17.20
N ARG A 216 -12.58 2.33 16.17
CA ARG A 216 -11.18 2.34 15.70
C ARG A 216 -10.78 3.67 15.07
N LEU A 217 -11.63 4.27 14.24
CA LEU A 217 -11.38 5.59 13.67
C LEU A 217 -11.21 6.66 14.76
N GLN A 218 -12.09 6.65 15.77
CA GLN A 218 -11.99 7.55 16.92
C GLN A 218 -10.69 7.32 17.69
N HIS A 219 -10.31 6.05 17.92
CA HIS A 219 -9.04 5.74 18.56
C HIS A 219 -7.83 6.27 17.78
N LEU A 220 -7.85 6.20 16.45
CA LEU A 220 -6.81 6.72 15.55
C LEU A 220 -6.77 8.25 15.47
N GLU A 221 -7.88 8.93 15.77
CA GLU A 221 -7.91 10.38 15.91
C GLU A 221 -7.07 10.82 17.11
N ASP A 222 -7.26 10.16 18.26
CA ASP A 222 -6.52 10.43 19.50
C ASP A 222 -5.09 9.87 19.47
N HIS A 223 -4.90 8.71 18.83
CA HIS A 223 -3.66 7.93 18.82
C HIS A 223 -3.27 7.54 17.38
N PRO A 224 -2.80 8.49 16.55
CA PRO A 224 -2.53 8.28 15.12
C PRO A 224 -1.32 7.38 14.82
N PHE A 225 -0.69 6.81 15.85
CA PHE A 225 0.39 5.83 15.72
C PHE A 225 0.05 4.48 16.37
N ALA A 226 -1.20 4.28 16.82
CA ALA A 226 -1.62 3.07 17.53
C ALA A 226 -1.34 1.79 16.72
N TYR A 227 -1.46 1.88 15.39
CA TYR A 227 -1.23 0.79 14.43
C TYR A 227 0.03 0.99 13.56
N GLY A 228 1.03 1.72 14.06
CA GLY A 228 2.15 2.17 13.24
C GLY A 228 1.80 3.44 12.46
N SER A 229 2.47 3.70 11.34
CA SER A 229 2.15 4.86 10.51
C SER A 229 0.71 4.77 10.00
N LEU A 230 -0.07 5.81 10.29
CA LEU A 230 -1.44 5.95 9.80
C LEU A 230 -1.40 6.47 8.38
N THR A 231 -2.02 5.74 7.46
CA THR A 231 -2.11 6.09 6.04
C THR A 231 -3.52 5.82 5.51
N VAL A 232 -3.85 6.39 4.35
CA VAL A 232 -5.14 6.10 3.68
C VAL A 232 -5.29 4.60 3.41
N ARG A 233 -4.21 3.92 2.99
CA ARG A 233 -4.19 2.47 2.82
C ARG A 233 -4.51 1.73 4.11
N SER A 234 -3.89 2.09 5.24
CA SER A 234 -4.18 1.43 6.53
C SER A 234 -5.66 1.56 6.95
N LEU A 235 -6.31 2.69 6.64
CA LEU A 235 -7.74 2.90 6.89
C LEU A 235 -8.63 2.05 5.99
N LEU A 236 -8.24 1.88 4.72
CA LEU A 236 -8.90 1.01 3.75
C LEU A 236 -8.73 -0.47 4.15
N ASP A 237 -7.51 -0.91 4.45
CA ASP A 237 -7.21 -2.27 4.92
C ASP A 237 -8.00 -2.60 6.20
N MET A 238 -8.06 -1.67 7.15
CA MET A 238 -8.84 -1.83 8.38
C MET A 238 -10.33 -2.05 8.10
N ARG A 239 -10.90 -1.36 7.10
CA ARG A 239 -12.30 -1.56 6.72
C ARG A 239 -12.52 -2.97 6.20
N GLU A 240 -11.67 -3.43 5.28
CA GLU A 240 -11.77 -4.79 4.70
C GLU A 240 -11.61 -5.86 5.78
N HIS A 241 -10.65 -5.70 6.70
CA HIS A 241 -10.47 -6.61 7.83
C HIS A 241 -11.72 -6.64 8.75
N CYS A 242 -12.33 -5.49 9.04
CA CYS A 242 -13.55 -5.45 9.84
C CYS A 242 -14.73 -6.11 9.11
N LEU A 243 -14.89 -5.89 7.80
CA LEU A 243 -15.93 -6.57 7.02
C LEU A 243 -15.76 -8.09 7.06
N LEU A 244 -14.53 -8.59 6.89
CA LEU A 244 -14.20 -10.01 6.98
C LEU A 244 -14.53 -10.61 8.35
N GLU A 245 -14.15 -9.92 9.44
CA GLU A 245 -14.43 -10.38 10.81
C GLU A 245 -15.93 -10.57 11.07
N PHE A 246 -16.77 -9.70 10.51
CA PHE A 246 -18.22 -9.78 10.63
C PHE A 246 -18.88 -10.58 9.49
N ASP A 247 -18.13 -11.49 8.84
CA ASP A 247 -18.61 -12.44 7.82
C ASP A 247 -19.20 -11.76 6.57
N PHE A 248 -18.54 -10.69 6.09
CA PHE A 248 -18.81 -10.06 4.80
C PHE A 248 -17.57 -10.09 3.89
N PRO A 249 -17.22 -11.26 3.32
CA PRO A 249 -15.96 -11.44 2.59
C PRO A 249 -15.90 -10.78 1.20
N ASP A 250 -17.04 -10.60 0.54
CA ASP A 250 -17.14 -9.85 -0.72
C ASP A 250 -18.50 -9.16 -0.85
N PRO A 251 -18.66 -7.97 -0.25
CA PRO A 251 -19.92 -7.21 -0.36
C PRO A 251 -20.28 -6.80 -1.80
N TYR A 252 -19.29 -6.74 -2.70
CA TYR A 252 -19.42 -6.20 -4.05
C TYR A 252 -19.57 -7.27 -5.12
N PHE A 253 -19.46 -8.55 -4.78
CA PHE A 253 -19.52 -9.69 -5.70
C PHE A 253 -20.66 -9.59 -6.73
N GLN A 254 -21.89 -9.32 -6.29
CA GLN A 254 -23.03 -9.23 -7.20
C GLN A 254 -22.92 -8.03 -8.15
N GLN A 255 -22.45 -6.88 -7.65
CA GLN A 255 -22.24 -5.68 -8.46
C GLN A 255 -21.15 -5.93 -9.51
N LYS A 256 -19.99 -6.45 -9.10
CA LYS A 256 -18.89 -6.83 -10.00
C LYS A 256 -19.39 -7.74 -11.12
N ARG A 257 -20.19 -8.77 -10.79
CA ARG A 257 -20.76 -9.69 -11.78
C ARG A 257 -21.66 -8.99 -12.80
N LEU A 258 -22.54 -8.10 -12.37
CA LEU A 258 -23.45 -7.37 -13.26
C LEU A 258 -22.68 -6.44 -14.19
N GLU A 259 -21.70 -5.70 -13.64
CA GLU A 259 -20.83 -4.80 -14.41
C GLU A 259 -19.97 -5.57 -15.41
N ASN A 260 -19.42 -6.73 -15.01
CA ASN A 260 -18.66 -7.61 -15.90
C ASN A 260 -19.50 -8.10 -17.08
N GLU A 261 -20.74 -8.55 -16.85
CA GLU A 261 -21.63 -8.99 -17.94
C GLU A 261 -22.00 -7.83 -18.88
N ALA A 262 -22.21 -6.63 -18.34
CA ALA A 262 -22.47 -5.44 -19.14
C ALA A 262 -21.28 -5.06 -20.02
N ALA A 263 -20.09 -4.99 -19.44
CA ALA A 263 -18.87 -4.67 -20.15
C ALA A 263 -18.52 -5.73 -21.21
N LEU A 264 -18.72 -7.02 -20.92
CA LEU A 264 -18.52 -8.10 -21.90
C LEU A 264 -19.40 -7.95 -23.15
N ARG A 265 -20.65 -7.48 -23.00
CA ARG A 265 -21.53 -7.22 -24.15
C ARG A 265 -21.05 -6.06 -25.02
N LEU A 266 -20.41 -5.05 -24.43
CA LEU A 266 -19.92 -3.85 -25.13
C LEU A 266 -18.53 -4.06 -25.77
N LEU A 267 -17.75 -5.01 -25.27
CA LEU A 267 -16.37 -5.24 -25.69
C LEU A 267 -16.20 -5.47 -27.21
N PRO A 268 -17.00 -6.30 -27.91
CA PRO A 268 -16.81 -6.51 -29.36
C PRO A 268 -16.91 -5.22 -30.18
N ALA A 269 -17.90 -4.37 -29.85
CA ALA A 269 -18.10 -3.09 -30.52
C ALA A 269 -16.93 -2.13 -30.21
N ARG A 270 -16.47 -2.09 -28.96
CA ARG A 270 -15.31 -1.29 -28.54
C ARG A 270 -14.04 -1.68 -29.29
N LEU A 271 -13.75 -2.98 -29.41
CA LEU A 271 -12.58 -3.47 -30.15
C LEU A 271 -12.66 -3.13 -31.64
N SER A 272 -13.84 -3.30 -32.25
CA SER A 272 -14.07 -2.97 -33.66
C SER A 272 -13.87 -1.48 -33.93
N HIS A 273 -14.35 -0.62 -33.03
CA HIS A 273 -14.12 0.83 -33.10
C HIS A 273 -12.63 1.17 -33.01
N LEU A 274 -11.91 0.60 -32.02
CA LEU A 274 -10.47 0.84 -31.86
C LEU A 274 -9.67 0.39 -33.10
N ASP A 275 -10.04 -0.73 -33.71
CA ASP A 275 -9.37 -1.24 -34.92
C ASP A 275 -9.60 -0.37 -36.16
N ALA A 276 -10.68 0.43 -36.19
CA ALA A 276 -10.99 1.34 -37.29
C ALA A 276 -10.27 2.70 -37.20
N LEU A 277 -9.72 3.05 -36.04
CA LEU A 277 -9.00 4.31 -35.84
C LEU A 277 -7.62 4.29 -36.48
N SER A 278 -7.08 5.48 -36.80
CA SER A 278 -5.66 5.60 -37.16
C SER A 278 -4.78 5.23 -35.96
N TRP A 279 -3.50 4.91 -36.21
CA TRP A 279 -2.62 4.41 -35.15
C TRP A 279 -2.50 5.36 -33.95
N ARG A 280 -2.32 6.67 -34.19
CA ARG A 280 -2.20 7.68 -33.12
C ARG A 280 -3.51 7.87 -32.37
N GLU A 281 -4.62 8.04 -33.08
CA GLU A 281 -5.96 8.15 -32.47
C GLU A 281 -6.31 6.92 -31.64
N ARG A 282 -5.89 5.73 -32.09
CA ARG A 282 -6.04 4.48 -31.35
C ARG A 282 -5.26 4.51 -30.03
N GLN A 283 -4.02 5.00 -30.01
CA GLN A 283 -3.25 5.11 -28.76
C GLN A 283 -3.93 6.07 -27.76
N GLU A 284 -4.39 7.22 -28.24
CA GLU A 284 -5.13 8.19 -27.42
C GLU A 284 -6.42 7.58 -26.87
N ALA A 285 -7.18 6.87 -27.70
CA ALA A 285 -8.41 6.20 -27.31
C ALA A 285 -8.18 5.05 -26.31
N LEU A 286 -7.05 4.35 -26.40
CA LEU A 286 -6.67 3.29 -25.47
C LEU A 286 -6.31 3.84 -24.10
N VAL A 287 -5.47 4.89 -24.03
CA VAL A 287 -5.12 5.54 -22.76
C VAL A 287 -6.34 6.21 -22.13
N THR A 288 -7.14 6.90 -22.94
CA THR A 288 -8.41 7.47 -22.46
C THR A 288 -9.34 6.37 -21.95
N GLY A 289 -9.33 5.19 -22.58
CA GLY A 289 -10.13 4.05 -22.11
C GLY A 289 -9.64 3.46 -20.80
N LEU A 290 -8.32 3.38 -20.60
CA LEU A 290 -7.71 3.01 -19.32
C LEU A 290 -8.16 3.95 -18.19
N LEU A 291 -8.21 5.25 -18.46
CA LEU A 291 -8.61 6.27 -17.48
C LEU A 291 -10.13 6.32 -17.26
N ALA A 292 -10.91 6.21 -18.34
CA ALA A 292 -12.38 6.26 -18.28
C ALA A 292 -12.96 5.07 -17.53
N GLY A 293 -12.34 3.89 -17.69
CA GLY A 293 -12.64 2.68 -16.94
C GLY A 293 -12.78 2.90 -15.45
N ASN A 294 -11.81 3.63 -14.88
CA ASN A 294 -11.78 3.97 -13.47
C ASN A 294 -12.90 4.94 -13.04
N VAL A 295 -13.42 5.79 -13.93
CA VAL A 295 -14.50 6.75 -13.60
C VAL A 295 -15.84 6.05 -13.34
N PHE A 296 -16.01 4.82 -13.83
CA PHE A 296 -17.24 4.02 -13.68
C PHE A 296 -17.37 3.42 -12.28
N ASP A 297 -17.72 4.26 -11.30
CA ASP A 297 -18.10 3.85 -9.93
C ASP A 297 -19.64 3.87 -9.75
N TRP A 298 -20.36 3.40 -10.77
CA TRP A 298 -21.81 3.50 -10.85
C TRP A 298 -22.43 2.35 -10.04
N GLY A 299 -23.18 2.67 -8.99
CA GLY A 299 -23.89 1.66 -8.22
C GLY A 299 -24.88 0.85 -9.06
N ALA A 300 -25.35 -0.29 -8.55
CA ALA A 300 -26.25 -1.21 -9.25
C ALA A 300 -27.49 -0.58 -9.93
N LYS A 301 -27.96 0.59 -9.45
CA LYS A 301 -29.13 1.32 -9.97
C LYS A 301 -28.89 1.94 -11.35
N GLU A 302 -27.66 2.28 -11.63
CA GLU A 302 -27.21 3.02 -12.80
C GLU A 302 -26.77 2.04 -13.92
N VAL A 303 -26.21 0.88 -13.54
CA VAL A 303 -26.00 -0.29 -14.41
C VAL A 303 -27.33 -0.81 -15.00
N ALA A 304 -28.44 -0.68 -14.26
CA ALA A 304 -29.77 -1.03 -14.76
C ALA A 304 -30.24 -0.11 -15.90
N LEU A 305 -29.82 1.16 -15.92
CA LEU A 305 -30.13 2.10 -17.01
C LEU A 305 -29.29 1.82 -18.26
N LEU A 306 -28.05 1.36 -18.09
CA LEU A 306 -27.18 0.90 -19.18
C LEU A 306 -27.70 -0.37 -19.89
N LEU A 307 -28.54 -1.16 -19.22
CA LEU A 307 -29.18 -2.34 -19.79
C LEU A 307 -30.36 -2.00 -20.71
N ASP A 308 -31.02 -0.85 -20.49
CA ASP A 308 -32.19 -0.40 -21.27
C ASP A 308 -31.85 0.61 -22.39
N GLY A 309 -30.63 1.20 -22.37
CA GLY A 309 -30.16 2.16 -23.38
C GLY A 309 -28.90 1.70 -24.09
N GLY A 310 -29.01 1.36 -25.39
CA GLY A 310 -27.84 1.14 -26.24
C GLY A 310 -26.93 2.39 -26.30
N ASP A 311 -25.62 2.17 -26.28
CA ASP A 311 -24.52 3.17 -26.32
C ASP A 311 -24.32 4.08 -25.08
N PHE A 312 -25.14 3.96 -24.04
CA PHE A 312 -25.29 4.99 -23.01
C PHE A 312 -24.22 5.03 -21.88
N GLY A 313 -23.06 4.38 -22.01
CA GLY A 313 -22.10 4.23 -20.89
C GLY A 313 -20.73 4.83 -21.11
N PHE A 314 -19.99 4.27 -22.07
CA PHE A 314 -18.55 4.56 -22.23
C PHE A 314 -18.25 5.97 -22.72
N SER A 315 -19.08 6.51 -23.65
CA SER A 315 -18.89 7.86 -24.17
C SER A 315 -19.13 8.94 -23.12
N GLU A 316 -20.15 8.78 -22.26
CA GLU A 316 -20.47 9.79 -21.24
C GLU A 316 -19.39 9.89 -20.16
N ALA A 317 -18.77 8.78 -19.74
CA ALA A 317 -17.65 8.88 -18.80
C ALA A 317 -16.41 9.53 -19.41
N ARG A 318 -16.15 9.31 -20.71
CA ARG A 318 -15.11 10.06 -21.41
C ARG A 318 -15.42 11.56 -21.38
N ASP A 319 -16.67 11.94 -21.56
CA ASP A 319 -17.08 13.35 -21.55
C ASP A 319 -17.02 13.97 -20.14
N ARG A 320 -16.98 13.16 -19.07
CA ARG A 320 -16.73 13.59 -17.68
C ARG A 320 -15.24 13.70 -17.32
N LEU A 321 -14.34 13.12 -18.11
CA LEU A 321 -12.91 13.27 -17.89
C LEU A 321 -12.49 14.73 -18.10
N GLN A 322 -11.47 15.16 -17.35
CA GLN A 322 -10.80 16.44 -17.60
C GLN A 322 -10.37 16.52 -19.07
N ALA A 323 -10.75 17.60 -19.76
CA ALA A 323 -10.22 17.90 -21.08
C ALA A 323 -8.71 18.19 -20.97
N ARG A 324 -7.92 17.74 -21.96
CA ARG A 324 -6.48 18.00 -21.98
C ARG A 324 -6.20 19.52 -22.05
N PRO A 325 -5.13 20.03 -21.39
CA PRO A 325 -4.12 19.27 -20.66
C PRO A 325 -4.64 18.71 -19.33
N TRP A 326 -4.31 17.46 -19.05
CA TRP A 326 -4.57 16.83 -17.76
C TRP A 326 -3.69 17.40 -16.65
N LEU A 327 -4.03 17.09 -15.38
CA LEU A 327 -3.21 17.51 -14.23
C LEU A 327 -1.77 16.99 -14.34
N GLN A 328 -1.62 15.73 -14.74
CA GLN A 328 -0.36 15.19 -15.26
C GLN A 328 -0.67 14.58 -16.63
N ASP A 329 -0.05 15.11 -17.69
CA ASP A 329 -0.36 14.76 -19.08
C ASP A 329 0.90 14.38 -19.86
N ASP A 330 1.35 13.15 -19.68
CA ASP A 330 2.48 12.59 -20.44
C ASP A 330 2.03 11.71 -21.62
N LEU A 331 0.79 11.90 -22.11
CA LEU A 331 0.22 11.08 -23.18
C LEU A 331 1.02 11.21 -24.48
N ASP A 332 1.37 12.42 -24.88
CA ASP A 332 2.15 12.64 -26.10
C ASP A 332 3.55 12.02 -25.99
N SER A 333 4.22 12.17 -24.84
CA SER A 333 5.51 11.54 -24.56
C SER A 333 5.43 10.01 -24.66
N TRP A 334 4.37 9.41 -24.11
CA TRP A 334 4.11 7.97 -24.22
C TRP A 334 3.88 7.52 -25.67
N ILE A 335 3.06 8.25 -26.43
CA ILE A 335 2.80 7.93 -27.84
C ILE A 335 4.07 8.04 -28.66
N GLU A 336 4.87 9.08 -28.45
CA GLU A 336 6.16 9.23 -29.12
C GLU A 336 7.14 8.10 -28.76
N ARG A 337 7.16 7.68 -27.48
CA ARG A 337 7.95 6.53 -27.04
C ARG A 337 7.50 5.25 -27.74
N LEU A 338 6.21 5.05 -27.88
CA LEU A 338 5.64 3.91 -28.59
C LEU A 338 5.93 3.95 -30.10
N GLU A 339 6.03 5.13 -30.70
CA GLU A 339 6.29 5.28 -32.13
C GLU A 339 7.77 5.07 -32.48
N LYS A 340 8.67 5.69 -31.71
CA LYS A 340 10.10 5.78 -32.03
C LYS A 340 10.98 4.77 -31.29
N GLY A 341 10.55 4.35 -30.10
CA GLY A 341 11.36 3.51 -29.23
C GLY A 341 11.18 2.01 -29.47
N PRO A 342 12.04 1.17 -28.87
CA PRO A 342 11.95 -0.27 -29.01
C PRO A 342 10.65 -0.82 -28.41
N ILE A 343 10.19 -1.96 -28.94
CA ILE A 343 9.09 -2.73 -28.36
C ILE A 343 9.50 -3.23 -26.98
N HIS A 344 8.65 -3.03 -25.99
CA HIS A 344 8.83 -3.57 -24.64
C HIS A 344 8.83 -5.10 -24.67
N ARG A 345 9.72 -5.74 -23.92
CA ARG A 345 9.77 -7.21 -23.81
C ARG A 345 8.56 -7.73 -23.04
N CYS A 346 8.25 -7.11 -21.91
CA CYS A 346 7.15 -7.51 -21.06
C CYS A 346 6.62 -6.33 -20.24
N ALA A 347 5.30 -6.21 -20.17
CA ALA A 347 4.58 -5.24 -19.38
C ALA A 347 3.86 -5.93 -18.21
N ALA A 348 4.02 -5.41 -16.99
CA ALA A 348 3.23 -5.82 -15.83
C ALA A 348 2.19 -4.75 -15.50
N ILE A 349 0.92 -5.10 -15.59
CA ILE A 349 -0.21 -4.20 -15.37
C ILE A 349 -0.90 -4.61 -14.06
N PHE A 350 -0.83 -3.75 -13.05
CA PHE A 350 -1.58 -3.90 -11.81
C PHE A 350 -2.96 -3.27 -11.98
N VAL A 351 -3.99 -4.11 -12.01
CA VAL A 351 -5.36 -3.73 -12.37
C VAL A 351 -6.16 -3.30 -11.14
N ASP A 352 -7.08 -2.34 -11.31
CA ASP A 352 -7.97 -1.82 -10.27
C ASP A 352 -9.33 -2.56 -10.29
N ASN A 353 -10.33 -2.04 -10.99
CA ASN A 353 -11.72 -2.45 -10.83
C ASN A 353 -12.18 -3.56 -11.78
N SER A 354 -13.22 -4.28 -11.35
CA SER A 354 -14.02 -5.12 -12.25
C SER A 354 -14.81 -4.28 -13.27
N GLY A 355 -15.50 -4.96 -14.19
CA GLY A 355 -16.46 -4.34 -15.09
C GLY A 355 -15.79 -3.60 -16.23
N MET A 356 -16.25 -2.36 -16.46
CA MET A 356 -15.85 -1.53 -17.60
C MET A 356 -14.36 -1.21 -17.58
N ASP A 357 -13.79 -1.09 -16.38
CA ASP A 357 -12.38 -0.79 -16.17
C ASP A 357 -11.46 -1.83 -16.79
N VAL A 358 -11.47 -3.04 -16.22
CA VAL A 358 -10.64 -4.12 -16.74
C VAL A 358 -11.03 -4.54 -18.16
N LEU A 359 -12.33 -4.64 -18.48
CA LEU A 359 -12.76 -5.21 -19.76
C LEU A 359 -12.68 -4.22 -20.93
N LEU A 360 -12.99 -2.94 -20.75
CA LEU A 360 -13.01 -1.94 -21.84
C LEU A 360 -11.83 -0.96 -21.81
N GLY A 361 -11.10 -0.89 -20.69
CA GLY A 361 -9.86 -0.13 -20.54
C GLY A 361 -8.63 -1.02 -20.62
N VAL A 362 -8.40 -1.83 -19.59
CA VAL A 362 -7.15 -2.62 -19.45
C VAL A 362 -6.98 -3.66 -20.56
N LEU A 363 -7.99 -4.50 -20.85
CA LEU A 363 -7.84 -5.57 -21.84
C LEU A 363 -7.58 -5.05 -23.26
N PRO A 364 -8.27 -4.00 -23.77
CA PRO A 364 -7.90 -3.38 -25.04
C PRO A 364 -6.49 -2.80 -25.04
N PHE A 365 -6.05 -2.20 -23.93
CA PHE A 365 -4.68 -1.69 -23.79
C PHE A 365 -3.65 -2.83 -23.84
N ALA A 366 -3.87 -3.90 -23.08
CA ALA A 366 -3.06 -5.12 -23.11
C ALA A 366 -3.02 -5.76 -24.50
N ARG A 367 -4.17 -5.79 -25.20
CA ARG A 367 -4.28 -6.28 -26.58
C ARG A 367 -3.40 -5.50 -27.55
N GLU A 368 -3.30 -4.17 -27.41
CA GLU A 368 -2.43 -3.35 -28.24
C GLU A 368 -0.95 -3.66 -27.98
N LEU A 369 -0.55 -3.80 -26.71
CA LEU A 369 0.82 -4.19 -26.35
C LEU A 369 1.19 -5.57 -26.92
N LEU A 370 0.29 -6.56 -26.77
CA LEU A 370 0.45 -7.89 -27.36
C LEU A 370 0.57 -7.82 -28.89
N GLY A 371 -0.24 -6.97 -29.53
CA GLY A 371 -0.19 -6.75 -30.98
C GLY A 371 1.13 -6.16 -31.48
N ARG A 372 1.87 -5.47 -30.60
CA ARG A 372 3.23 -4.97 -30.86
C ARG A 372 4.32 -6.02 -30.59
N GLY A 373 3.98 -7.16 -29.98
CA GLY A 373 4.92 -8.21 -29.60
C GLY A 373 5.38 -8.17 -28.13
N THR A 374 4.81 -7.29 -27.31
CA THR A 374 5.09 -7.20 -25.87
C THR A 374 4.32 -8.27 -25.11
N LYS A 375 4.99 -9.04 -24.24
CA LYS A 375 4.29 -9.96 -23.33
C LYS A 375 3.58 -9.17 -22.22
N VAL A 376 2.47 -9.66 -21.71
CA VAL A 376 1.67 -8.95 -20.70
C VAL A 376 1.38 -9.84 -19.50
N LEU A 377 1.71 -9.33 -18.31
CA LEU A 377 1.30 -9.86 -17.02
C LEU A 377 0.19 -8.97 -16.46
N LEU A 378 -1.00 -9.53 -16.23
CA LEU A 378 -2.10 -8.86 -15.53
C LEU A 378 -2.08 -9.29 -14.07
N CYS A 379 -1.76 -8.37 -13.17
CA CYS A 379 -1.61 -8.62 -11.73
C CYS A 379 -2.84 -8.12 -10.98
N ALA A 380 -3.63 -9.03 -10.41
CA ALA A 380 -4.89 -8.74 -9.72
C ALA A 380 -4.85 -9.13 -8.24
N ASN A 381 -5.80 -8.64 -7.44
CA ASN A 381 -5.83 -8.91 -6.00
C ASN A 381 -6.09 -10.39 -5.69
N THR A 382 -5.49 -10.90 -4.63
CA THR A 382 -5.79 -12.24 -4.09
C THR A 382 -7.22 -12.30 -3.57
N ARG A 383 -7.58 -11.32 -2.73
CA ARG A 383 -8.87 -11.26 -2.03
C ARG A 383 -9.67 -10.04 -2.47
N PRO A 384 -11.01 -10.09 -2.37
CA PRO A 384 -11.86 -8.95 -2.65
C PRO A 384 -11.49 -7.74 -1.79
N ALA A 385 -11.50 -6.57 -2.41
CA ALA A 385 -11.38 -5.28 -1.75
C ALA A 385 -12.20 -4.29 -2.58
N LEU A 386 -13.28 -3.74 -2.02
CA LEU A 386 -14.25 -2.97 -2.81
C LEU A 386 -14.70 -3.74 -4.08
N ASN A 387 -14.79 -3.06 -5.21
CA ASN A 387 -15.11 -3.60 -6.53
C ASN A 387 -13.85 -4.01 -7.34
N ASP A 388 -12.68 -4.08 -6.71
CA ASP A 388 -11.45 -4.54 -7.34
C ASP A 388 -11.63 -5.95 -7.93
N VAL A 389 -11.03 -6.18 -9.10
CA VAL A 389 -11.03 -7.51 -9.70
C VAL A 389 -10.03 -8.41 -8.98
N THR A 390 -10.47 -9.60 -8.57
CA THR A 390 -9.58 -10.61 -7.99
C THR A 390 -8.92 -11.45 -9.08
N HIS A 391 -7.81 -12.10 -8.73
CA HIS A 391 -7.08 -13.03 -9.60
C HIS A 391 -7.98 -14.12 -10.18
N GLN A 392 -8.80 -14.77 -9.34
CA GLN A 392 -9.72 -15.82 -9.79
C GLN A 392 -10.79 -15.28 -10.75
N GLU A 393 -11.36 -14.12 -10.44
CA GLU A 393 -12.34 -13.46 -11.32
C GLU A 393 -11.71 -13.07 -12.65
N LEU A 394 -10.52 -12.47 -12.63
CA LEU A 394 -9.83 -12.03 -13.83
C LEU A 394 -9.43 -13.21 -14.74
N GLN A 395 -8.98 -14.33 -14.17
CA GLN A 395 -8.68 -15.54 -14.92
C GLN A 395 -9.91 -16.01 -15.72
N ILE A 396 -11.08 -16.05 -15.07
CA ILE A 396 -12.35 -16.45 -15.72
C ILE A 396 -12.73 -15.45 -16.82
N LEU A 397 -12.63 -14.15 -16.55
CA LEU A 397 -12.95 -13.10 -17.51
C LEU A 397 -12.04 -13.14 -18.75
N VAL A 398 -10.73 -13.24 -18.55
CA VAL A 398 -9.75 -13.34 -19.64
C VAL A 398 -10.01 -14.58 -20.49
N GLN A 399 -10.26 -15.73 -19.86
CA GLN A 399 -10.58 -16.96 -20.59
C GLN A 399 -11.86 -16.83 -21.42
N ARG A 400 -12.90 -16.16 -20.89
CA ARG A 400 -14.15 -15.91 -21.62
C ARG A 400 -13.93 -14.95 -22.80
N VAL A 401 -13.20 -13.85 -22.61
CA VAL A 401 -12.87 -12.91 -23.68
C VAL A 401 -12.04 -13.60 -24.77
N ALA A 402 -11.01 -14.36 -24.38
CA ALA A 402 -10.14 -15.11 -25.28
C ALA A 402 -10.91 -16.09 -26.17
N SER A 403 -11.88 -16.82 -25.60
CA SER A 403 -12.63 -17.87 -26.30
C SER A 403 -13.79 -17.36 -27.16
N SER A 404 -14.39 -16.22 -26.82
CA SER A 404 -15.67 -15.79 -27.42
C SER A 404 -15.68 -14.40 -28.05
N VAL A 405 -14.69 -13.55 -27.75
CA VAL A 405 -14.70 -12.14 -28.17
C VAL A 405 -13.45 -11.75 -28.96
N CYS A 406 -12.26 -12.11 -28.48
CA CYS A 406 -11.01 -11.65 -29.07
C CYS A 406 -10.02 -12.80 -29.31
N PRO A 407 -9.97 -13.36 -30.54
CA PRO A 407 -9.05 -14.44 -30.88
C PRO A 407 -7.58 -14.12 -30.60
N ARG A 408 -7.16 -12.86 -30.81
CA ARG A 408 -5.79 -12.41 -30.53
C ARG A 408 -5.39 -12.59 -29.05
N LEU A 409 -6.31 -12.31 -28.13
CA LEU A 409 -6.07 -12.56 -26.69
C LEU A 409 -6.04 -14.06 -26.40
N GLY A 410 -6.85 -14.85 -27.11
CA GLY A 410 -6.79 -16.32 -27.03
C GLY A 410 -5.45 -16.90 -27.48
N ASP A 411 -4.92 -16.44 -28.61
CA ASP A 411 -3.60 -16.86 -29.11
C ASP A 411 -2.49 -16.46 -28.13
N ALA A 412 -2.54 -15.23 -27.61
CA ALA A 412 -1.57 -14.75 -26.63
C ALA A 412 -1.60 -15.56 -25.33
N LEU A 413 -2.79 -15.93 -24.84
CA LEU A 413 -2.98 -16.75 -23.66
C LEU A 413 -2.44 -18.17 -23.89
N ALA A 414 -2.75 -18.77 -25.03
CA ALA A 414 -2.27 -20.12 -25.39
C ALA A 414 -0.74 -20.20 -25.54
N GLN A 415 -0.11 -19.11 -26.01
CA GLN A 415 1.35 -19.00 -26.15
C GLN A 415 2.05 -18.59 -24.85
N GLY A 416 1.30 -18.28 -23.77
CA GLY A 416 1.86 -17.76 -22.53
C GLY A 416 2.39 -16.32 -22.64
N HIS A 417 2.05 -15.59 -23.69
CA HIS A 417 2.36 -14.17 -23.86
C HIS A 417 1.45 -13.27 -23.05
N LEU A 418 0.21 -13.71 -22.76
CA LEU A 418 -0.67 -13.09 -21.79
C LEU A 418 -0.79 -14.01 -20.57
N GLN A 419 -0.56 -13.50 -19.37
CA GLN A 419 -0.71 -14.25 -18.12
C GLN A 419 -1.44 -13.42 -17.08
N VAL A 420 -2.30 -14.08 -16.31
CA VAL A 420 -3.00 -13.50 -15.17
C VAL A 420 -2.34 -14.03 -13.91
N LEU A 421 -1.88 -13.13 -13.03
CA LEU A 421 -1.11 -13.47 -11.84
C LEU A 421 -1.78 -12.90 -10.59
N ASP A 422 -1.63 -13.64 -9.48
CA ASP A 422 -2.05 -13.20 -8.16
C ASP A 422 -1.00 -12.25 -7.57
N SER A 423 -1.37 -10.98 -7.37
CA SER A 423 -0.48 -9.95 -6.81
C SER A 423 -0.09 -10.20 -5.35
N GLY A 424 -0.82 -11.05 -4.62
CA GLY A 424 -0.65 -11.22 -3.18
C GLY A 424 -1.32 -10.14 -2.33
N GLN A 425 -2.01 -9.18 -2.96
CA GLN A 425 -2.64 -8.04 -2.30
C GLN A 425 -4.10 -8.34 -1.92
N SER A 426 -4.56 -7.73 -0.84
CA SER A 426 -5.96 -7.77 -0.36
C SER A 426 -6.46 -6.37 -0.01
N SER A 427 -5.92 -5.36 -0.69
CA SER A 427 -6.13 -3.94 -0.44
C SER A 427 -6.55 -3.25 -1.75
N PRO A 428 -7.38 -2.18 -1.70
CA PRO A 428 -7.59 -1.33 -2.86
C PRO A 428 -6.36 -0.48 -3.21
N CYS A 429 -5.31 -0.52 -2.38
CA CYS A 429 -4.01 0.10 -2.65
C CYS A 429 -2.96 -0.97 -2.97
N LEU A 430 -1.79 -0.54 -3.46
CA LEU A 430 -0.71 -1.46 -3.86
C LEU A 430 0.60 -1.14 -3.13
N ASP A 431 1.05 -2.08 -2.31
CA ASP A 431 2.38 -2.02 -1.68
C ASP A 431 3.38 -2.91 -2.45
N LEU A 432 4.21 -2.28 -3.28
CA LEU A 432 5.22 -2.96 -4.09
C LEU A 432 6.40 -3.50 -3.26
N SER A 433 6.46 -3.24 -1.95
CA SER A 433 7.40 -3.94 -1.08
C SER A 433 6.93 -5.35 -0.70
N ARG A 434 5.68 -5.69 -1.02
CA ARG A 434 5.01 -6.92 -0.56
C ARG A 434 4.17 -7.57 -1.65
N ILE A 435 4.75 -7.88 -2.81
CA ILE A 435 4.06 -8.63 -3.88
C ILE A 435 4.29 -10.13 -3.75
N ASN A 436 3.38 -10.94 -4.29
CA ASN A 436 3.58 -12.39 -4.39
C ASN A 436 4.90 -12.70 -5.13
N VAL A 437 5.69 -13.60 -4.56
CA VAL A 437 6.97 -14.06 -5.12
C VAL A 437 6.85 -14.56 -6.56
N GLU A 438 5.72 -15.16 -6.94
CA GLU A 438 5.47 -15.61 -8.32
C GLU A 438 5.48 -14.43 -9.30
N VAL A 439 4.84 -13.31 -8.96
CA VAL A 439 4.85 -12.10 -9.78
C VAL A 439 6.27 -11.59 -9.97
N ALA A 440 7.05 -11.52 -8.89
CA ALA A 440 8.44 -11.09 -8.95
C ALA A 440 9.32 -12.04 -9.79
N GLN A 441 9.08 -13.35 -9.73
CA GLN A 441 9.77 -14.34 -10.55
C GLN A 441 9.42 -14.18 -12.03
N ARG A 442 8.13 -14.11 -12.39
CA ARG A 442 7.69 -13.92 -13.78
C ARG A 442 8.18 -12.60 -14.36
N MET A 443 8.20 -11.52 -13.57
CA MET A 443 8.77 -10.24 -14.01
C MET A 443 10.22 -10.38 -14.44
N ARG A 444 11.04 -11.09 -13.65
CA ARG A 444 12.46 -11.35 -13.96
C ARG A 444 12.64 -12.28 -15.15
N GLU A 445 11.91 -13.39 -15.20
CA GLU A 445 12.00 -14.39 -16.26
C GLU A 445 11.64 -13.81 -17.63
N LEU A 446 10.64 -12.94 -17.70
CA LEU A 446 10.20 -12.31 -18.94
C LEU A 446 10.96 -11.02 -19.26
N GLY A 447 11.87 -10.59 -18.38
CA GLY A 447 12.65 -9.35 -18.55
C GLY A 447 11.77 -8.10 -18.63
N THR A 448 10.78 -8.00 -17.73
CA THR A 448 9.79 -6.92 -17.68
C THR A 448 10.46 -5.56 -17.64
N ASP A 449 10.03 -4.71 -18.56
CA ASP A 449 10.59 -3.39 -18.82
C ASP A 449 9.53 -2.27 -18.90
N LEU A 450 8.27 -2.60 -18.59
CA LEU A 450 7.18 -1.66 -18.39
C LEU A 450 6.32 -2.08 -17.18
N VAL A 451 6.07 -1.15 -16.25
CA VAL A 451 5.07 -1.29 -15.19
C VAL A 451 3.92 -0.33 -15.42
N VAL A 452 2.69 -0.81 -15.31
CA VAL A 452 1.49 0.03 -15.40
C VAL A 452 0.72 -0.10 -14.10
N LEU A 453 0.57 1.02 -13.40
CA LEU A 453 -0.25 1.15 -12.20
C LEU A 453 -1.52 1.88 -12.57
N GLU A 454 -2.62 1.16 -12.58
CA GLU A 454 -3.96 1.68 -12.86
C GLU A 454 -4.71 1.77 -11.53
N GLY A 455 -5.43 2.86 -11.27
CA GLY A 455 -6.14 3.04 -10.01
C GLY A 455 -5.73 4.25 -9.20
N MET A 456 -6.71 5.00 -8.68
CA MET A 456 -6.44 6.04 -7.67
C MET A 456 -5.79 5.41 -6.41
N GLY A 457 -6.24 4.23 -5.99
CA GLY A 457 -5.64 3.50 -4.87
C GLY A 457 -4.18 3.12 -5.14
N ARG A 458 -3.93 2.50 -6.30
CA ARG A 458 -2.64 1.89 -6.65
C ARG A 458 -1.59 2.85 -7.18
N ALA A 459 -1.99 3.97 -7.78
CA ALA A 459 -1.10 4.91 -8.46
C ALA A 459 -1.06 6.32 -7.84
N VAL A 460 -2.05 6.71 -7.03
CA VAL A 460 -2.11 8.04 -6.38
C VAL A 460 -2.02 7.95 -4.87
N HIS A 461 -2.87 7.15 -4.21
CA HIS A 461 -2.78 6.92 -2.77
C HIS A 461 -1.53 6.14 -2.39
N THR A 462 -1.14 5.20 -3.25
CA THR A 462 0.17 4.58 -3.22
C THR A 462 0.92 4.77 -4.54
N ASN A 463 2.25 4.68 -4.48
CA ASN A 463 3.17 4.65 -5.62
C ASN A 463 3.29 5.91 -6.47
N LEU A 464 2.64 7.03 -6.11
CA LEU A 464 2.74 8.27 -6.91
C LEU A 464 4.20 8.72 -7.09
N GLU A 465 5.00 8.61 -6.03
CA GLU A 465 6.43 8.94 -6.01
C GLU A 465 7.36 7.71 -6.08
N ALA A 466 6.83 6.53 -6.45
CA ALA A 466 7.65 5.35 -6.61
C ALA A 466 8.53 5.46 -7.87
N HIS A 467 9.81 5.13 -7.74
CA HIS A 467 10.77 5.11 -8.85
C HIS A 467 11.11 3.66 -9.26
N PHE A 468 11.31 3.46 -10.56
CA PHE A 468 11.52 2.14 -11.16
C PHE A 468 12.81 2.08 -11.99
N CYS A 469 13.43 0.90 -12.05
CA CYS A 469 14.55 0.59 -12.95
C CYS A 469 14.10 0.40 -14.41
N CYS A 470 12.81 0.51 -14.70
CA CYS A 470 12.21 0.36 -16.01
C CYS A 470 11.23 1.50 -16.30
N GLU A 471 10.60 1.48 -17.47
CA GLU A 471 9.55 2.45 -17.77
C GLU A 471 8.32 2.19 -16.90
N ALA A 472 7.61 3.25 -16.51
CA ALA A 472 6.42 3.17 -15.68
C ALA A 472 5.30 4.09 -16.19
N ILE A 473 4.07 3.63 -16.05
CA ILE A 473 2.85 4.41 -16.26
C ILE A 473 2.07 4.41 -14.95
N LYS A 474 1.67 5.59 -14.49
CA LYS A 474 0.74 5.78 -13.37
C LYS A 474 -0.50 6.48 -13.93
N ALA A 475 -1.60 5.74 -14.01
CA ALA A 475 -2.84 6.19 -14.65
C ALA A 475 -4.00 6.16 -13.65
N ALA A 476 -4.60 7.31 -13.36
CA ALA A 476 -5.71 7.43 -12.43
C ALA A 476 -6.57 8.66 -12.68
N VAL A 477 -7.81 8.61 -12.20
CA VAL A 477 -8.72 9.76 -12.11
C VAL A 477 -8.95 10.10 -10.65
N ILE A 478 -8.74 11.36 -10.26
CA ILE A 478 -8.86 11.78 -8.87
C ILE A 478 -10.33 12.03 -8.52
N LYS A 479 -10.92 11.09 -7.77
CA LYS A 479 -12.33 11.10 -7.36
C LYS A 479 -12.60 11.88 -6.06
N ASN A 480 -11.58 12.49 -5.47
CA ASN A 480 -11.68 13.19 -4.19
C ASN A 480 -11.31 14.68 -4.34
N HIS A 481 -12.25 15.58 -4.01
CA HIS A 481 -12.08 17.02 -4.22
C HIS A 481 -10.89 17.61 -3.45
N TRP A 482 -10.75 17.27 -2.18
CA TRP A 482 -9.66 17.77 -1.34
C TRP A 482 -8.29 17.28 -1.82
N LEU A 483 -8.19 15.99 -2.19
CA LEU A 483 -6.95 15.44 -2.74
C LEU A 483 -6.58 16.12 -4.07
N ALA A 484 -7.56 16.33 -4.95
CA ALA A 484 -7.33 17.02 -6.21
C ALA A 484 -6.77 18.42 -5.99
N GLN A 485 -7.37 19.21 -5.10
CA GLN A 485 -6.88 20.56 -4.77
C GLN A 485 -5.46 20.53 -4.24
N ARG A 486 -5.14 19.55 -3.39
CA ARG A 486 -3.81 19.38 -2.80
C ARG A 486 -2.75 18.99 -3.83
N LEU A 487 -3.14 18.28 -4.88
CA LEU A 487 -2.30 17.97 -6.03
C LEU A 487 -2.29 19.09 -7.09
N GLY A 488 -2.98 20.22 -6.85
CA GLY A 488 -3.03 21.36 -7.77
C GLY A 488 -4.09 21.26 -8.86
N GLY A 489 -5.06 20.35 -8.74
CA GLY A 489 -6.14 20.12 -9.72
C GLY A 489 -7.56 20.28 -9.15
N ALA A 490 -8.55 19.92 -9.97
CA ALA A 490 -9.97 19.87 -9.64
C ALA A 490 -10.50 18.42 -9.53
N MET A 491 -11.70 18.21 -8.99
CA MET A 491 -12.32 16.87 -8.98
C MET A 491 -12.40 16.30 -10.40
N PHE A 492 -12.14 15.00 -10.54
CA PHE A 492 -11.97 14.29 -11.83
C PHE A 492 -10.75 14.74 -12.64
N SER A 493 -9.78 15.42 -12.01
CA SER A 493 -8.47 15.61 -12.61
C SER A 493 -7.83 14.27 -12.95
N VAL A 494 -7.17 14.26 -14.09
CA VAL A 494 -6.55 13.06 -14.65
C VAL A 494 -5.06 13.09 -14.36
N VAL A 495 -4.53 11.96 -13.89
CA VAL A 495 -3.10 11.72 -13.75
C VAL A 495 -2.75 10.63 -14.75
N PHE A 496 -2.04 10.99 -15.81
CA PHE A 496 -1.36 10.06 -16.69
C PHE A 496 0.13 10.42 -16.71
N ARG A 497 0.88 9.80 -15.81
CA ARG A 497 2.32 10.00 -15.66
C ARG A 497 3.07 8.89 -16.38
N TYR A 498 3.91 9.23 -17.35
CA TYR A 498 4.82 8.31 -18.01
C TYR A 498 6.25 8.64 -17.59
N GLU A 499 6.97 7.64 -17.10
CA GLU A 499 8.32 7.80 -16.56
C GLU A 499 9.27 6.84 -17.27
N ALA A 500 10.36 7.39 -17.80
CA ALA A 500 11.50 6.61 -18.24
C ALA A 500 12.43 6.33 -17.05
N PRO A 501 13.15 5.21 -17.03
CA PRO A 501 14.13 4.95 -15.99
C PRO A 501 15.22 6.02 -16.05
N GLU A 502 15.65 6.51 -14.88
CA GLU A 502 16.79 7.42 -14.80
C GLU A 502 18.01 6.72 -15.39
N SER A 503 18.66 7.33 -16.38
CA SER A 503 19.91 6.83 -16.91
C SER A 503 20.89 6.71 -15.74
N CYS A 504 21.35 5.50 -15.44
CA CYS A 504 22.53 5.30 -14.62
C CYS A 504 23.70 5.97 -15.36
N GLU A 505 23.90 7.26 -15.15
CA GLU A 505 25.23 7.83 -15.35
C GLU A 505 26.14 7.05 -14.42
N GLU A 506 27.07 6.30 -15.02
CA GLU A 506 28.12 5.61 -14.33
C GLU A 506 28.79 6.58 -13.35
N SER A 507 28.48 6.44 -12.06
CA SER A 507 29.29 6.99 -10.96
C SER A 507 30.60 6.20 -10.81
N ALA A 508 31.21 5.84 -11.95
CA ALA A 508 32.51 5.21 -12.08
C ALA A 508 33.51 6.22 -12.65
N SER A 509 33.72 7.35 -11.97
CA SER A 509 34.99 8.08 -12.05
C SER A 509 35.12 9.08 -10.91
N ASN A 510 35.73 8.64 -9.81
CA ASN A 510 36.75 9.39 -9.06
C ASN A 510 37.15 8.65 -7.78
N THR A 511 37.76 7.49 -7.94
CA THR A 511 38.74 6.97 -6.97
C THR A 511 39.92 6.42 -7.74
N SER A 512 40.88 7.30 -8.02
CA SER A 512 42.24 6.89 -8.38
C SER A 512 42.87 6.11 -7.21
N PRO A 513 43.67 5.06 -7.47
CA PRO A 513 44.28 4.26 -6.42
C PRO A 513 45.47 5.03 -5.84
N GLY A 514 45.24 5.68 -4.69
CA GLY A 514 46.27 6.31 -3.88
C GLY A 514 47.11 5.26 -3.15
N SER A 515 48.28 4.98 -3.70
CA SER A 515 49.53 4.55 -3.05
C SER A 515 49.48 3.89 -1.67
N ASP A 516 49.87 2.61 -1.65
CA ASP A 516 50.37 1.86 -0.50
C ASP A 516 51.25 2.70 0.43
N THR A 517 50.77 2.95 1.65
CA THR A 517 51.65 3.30 2.79
C THR A 517 51.48 2.24 3.87
N LYS A 518 52.47 1.33 3.91
CA LYS A 518 52.66 0.32 4.96
C LYS A 518 52.77 1.01 6.33
N VAL A 519 51.86 0.69 7.24
CA VAL A 519 52.03 0.96 8.68
C VAL A 519 52.78 -0.22 9.31
N PRO A 520 53.89 -0.01 10.02
CA PRO A 520 54.61 -1.11 10.68
C PRO A 520 53.94 -1.46 12.01
N ILE A 521 53.73 -2.76 12.20
CA ILE A 521 53.32 -3.36 13.48
C ILE A 521 54.51 -3.23 14.45
N SER A 522 54.40 -2.36 15.45
CA SER A 522 55.29 -2.39 16.62
C SER A 522 54.68 -3.26 17.72
N LYS A 523 55.32 -4.41 17.97
CA LYS A 523 55.17 -5.19 19.19
C LYS A 523 55.99 -4.57 20.32
N SER A 524 55.37 -4.35 21.48
CA SER A 524 55.90 -4.44 22.87
C SER A 524 55.02 -3.57 23.77
N ARG A 525 54.57 -3.95 24.95
CA ARG A 525 54.97 -5.00 25.89
C ARG A 525 53.80 -5.27 26.82
#